data_AF-A0A519ZW19-F1
#
_entry.id   AF-A0A519ZW19-F1
#
_cell.length_a   1.000
_cell.length_b   1.000
_cell.length_c   1.000
_cell.angle_alpha   90.00
_cell.angle_beta   90.00
_cell.angle_gamma   90.00
#
_symmetry.space_group_name_H-M   'P 1'
#
loop_
_entity.id
_entity.type
_entity.pdbx_description
1 polymer ?
#
loop_
_entity_poly.entity_id
_entity_poly.type
_entity_poly.pdbx_seq_one_letter_code
_entity_poly.pdbx_strand_id
1 'polypeptide(L)'
;VARYIVSCFKQLRLREYHEAGPRTAVAGQLLHLRTDFEVDLKNVPSPASLGTDMLRLLHPTSAVGGMPKAAALAFLSRYEGYDRAYYSGFLGPVNVTAPGVSGLYVNLRCLQLRPTEAILYAGTGLTVDSDPTREWQETELKLQTVGAILD
;
A
#
# COMPACT_ATOMS: atom_id res chain seq x y z
N VAL A 1 10.67 0.79 1.86
CA VAL A 1 9.63 0.98 0.83
C VAL A 1 10.18 1.62 -0.45
N ALA A 2 10.69 2.87 -0.40
CA ALA A 2 11.24 3.57 -1.58
C ALA A 2 12.20 2.72 -2.43
N ARG A 3 13.21 2.10 -1.80
CA ARG A 3 14.15 1.20 -2.50
C ARG A 3 13.48 0.02 -3.23
N TYR A 4 12.38 -0.51 -2.69
CA TYR A 4 11.61 -1.59 -3.34
C TYR A 4 10.93 -1.07 -4.61
N ILE A 5 10.31 0.12 -4.54
CA ILE A 5 9.69 0.77 -5.71
C ILE A 5 10.74 0.99 -6.82
N VAL A 6 11.90 1.54 -6.46
CA VAL A 6 13.02 1.73 -7.41
C VAL A 6 13.49 0.40 -8.01
N SER A 7 13.47 -0.70 -7.24
CA SER A 7 13.80 -2.03 -7.78
C SER A 7 12.78 -2.53 -8.81
N CYS A 8 11.50 -2.21 -8.64
CA CYS A 8 10.45 -2.51 -9.62
C CYS A 8 10.62 -1.68 -10.89
N PHE A 9 10.94 -0.38 -10.76
CA PHE A 9 11.24 0.50 -11.90
C PHE A 9 12.37 -0.06 -12.78
N LYS A 10 13.43 -0.58 -12.15
CA LYS A 10 14.55 -1.24 -12.86
C LYS A 10 14.11 -2.45 -13.68
N GLN A 11 13.20 -3.27 -13.15
CA GLN A 11 12.68 -4.45 -13.86
C GLN A 11 11.89 -4.07 -15.12
N LEU A 12 11.17 -2.95 -15.07
CA LEU A 12 10.40 -2.41 -16.19
C LEU A 12 11.19 -1.42 -17.06
N ARG A 13 12.50 -1.27 -16.79
CA ARG A 13 13.40 -0.34 -17.49
C ARG A 13 12.94 1.12 -17.44
N LEU A 14 12.24 1.51 -16.38
CA LEU A 14 11.93 2.91 -16.07
C LEU A 14 13.18 3.55 -15.45
N ARG A 15 14.02 4.16 -16.29
CA ARG A 15 15.32 4.71 -15.88
C ARG A 15 15.27 6.20 -15.56
N GLU A 16 14.37 6.92 -16.21
CA GLU A 16 14.16 8.35 -16.01
C GLU A 16 12.93 8.54 -15.13
N TYR A 17 13.17 8.98 -13.90
CA TYR A 17 12.13 9.30 -12.93
C TYR A 17 12.63 10.39 -11.99
N HIS A 18 11.70 11.17 -11.45
CA HIS A 18 11.95 12.11 -10.37
C HIS A 18 11.50 11.49 -9.04
N GLU A 19 12.36 11.57 -8.03
CA GLU A 19 12.08 11.09 -6.67
C GLU A 19 12.11 12.29 -5.70
N ALA A 20 11.04 12.49 -4.94
CA ALA A 20 10.91 13.58 -3.98
C ALA A 20 10.48 13.08 -2.59
N GLY A 21 11.40 13.13 -1.62
CA GLY A 21 11.18 12.73 -0.22
C GLY A 21 12.37 11.99 0.39
N PRO A 22 12.19 11.31 1.55
CA PRO A 22 10.95 11.25 2.32
C PRO A 22 10.62 12.59 2.97
N ARG A 23 9.33 12.92 3.06
CA ARG A 23 8.83 14.07 3.81
C ARG A 23 7.64 13.68 4.67
N THR A 24 7.42 14.40 5.75
CA THR A 24 6.23 14.22 6.59
C THR A 24 5.00 14.70 5.83
N ALA A 25 3.95 13.88 5.80
CA ALA A 25 2.66 14.16 5.19
C ALA A 25 1.54 13.75 6.15
N VAL A 26 0.47 14.55 6.20
CA VAL A 26 -0.73 14.21 6.96
C VAL A 26 -1.59 13.26 6.11
N ALA A 27 -2.04 12.15 6.69
CA ALA A 27 -3.03 11.26 6.09
C ALA A 27 -4.08 10.85 7.14
N GLY A 28 -5.25 11.49 7.06
CA GLY A 28 -6.26 11.40 8.11
C GLY A 28 -5.73 12.02 9.40
N GLN A 29 -5.84 11.28 10.51
CA GLN A 29 -5.42 11.72 11.85
C GLN A 29 -3.94 11.41 12.17
N LEU A 30 -3.17 10.90 11.20
CA LEU A 30 -1.81 10.43 11.43
C LEU A 30 -0.81 11.11 10.50
N LEU A 31 0.43 11.25 10.98
CA LEU A 31 1.58 11.67 10.18
C LEU A 31 2.24 10.44 9.55
N HIS A 32 2.60 10.55 8.29
CA HIS A 32 3.25 9.51 7.50
C HIS A 32 4.50 10.06 6.82
N LEU A 33 5.51 9.21 6.62
CA LEU A 33 6.59 9.52 5.69
C LEU A 33 6.14 9.18 4.27
N ARG A 34 6.29 10.15 3.37
CA ARG A 34 5.90 10.06 1.96
C ARG A 34 7.10 10.35 1.07
N THR A 35 7.30 9.47 0.08
CA THR A 35 8.20 9.70 -1.06
C THR A 35 7.35 9.60 -2.32
N ASP A 36 7.43 10.61 -3.18
CA ASP A 36 6.77 10.59 -4.48
C ASP A 36 7.74 10.16 -5.57
N PHE A 37 7.23 9.43 -6.55
CA PHE A 37 7.94 9.00 -7.74
C PHE A 37 7.13 9.41 -8.97
N GLU A 38 7.77 10.11 -9.89
CA GLU A 38 7.16 10.62 -11.11
C GLU A 38 7.93 10.10 -12.33
N VAL A 39 7.22 9.59 -13.33
CA VAL A 39 7.79 9.00 -14.55
C VAL A 39 7.11 9.63 -15.77
N ASP A 40 7.88 10.10 -16.74
CA ASP A 40 7.32 10.53 -18.03
C ASP A 40 6.94 9.31 -18.88
N LEU A 41 5.64 9.17 -19.12
CA LEU A 41 5.08 8.04 -19.88
C LEU A 41 5.37 8.11 -21.39
N LYS A 42 5.88 9.22 -21.93
CA LYS A 42 6.21 9.32 -23.37
C LYS A 42 7.39 8.43 -23.76
N ASN A 43 8.30 8.17 -22.83
CA ASN A 43 9.58 7.49 -23.09
C ASN A 43 9.66 6.08 -22.48
N VAL A 44 8.52 5.48 -22.11
CA VAL A 44 8.51 4.13 -21.51
C VAL A 44 8.42 3.05 -22.60
N PRO A 45 9.04 1.86 -22.40
CA PRO A 45 9.07 0.81 -23.44
C PRO A 45 7.70 0.21 -23.81
N SER A 46 6.75 0.17 -22.88
CA SER A 46 5.46 -0.52 -23.06
C SER A 46 4.33 0.24 -22.36
N PRO A 47 3.93 1.43 -22.88
CA PRO A 47 3.00 2.33 -22.18
C PRO A 47 1.61 1.72 -21.99
N ALA A 48 1.14 0.89 -22.92
CA ALA A 48 -0.20 0.30 -22.87
C ALA A 48 -0.35 -0.77 -21.76
N SER A 49 0.72 -1.48 -21.39
CA SER A 49 0.69 -2.50 -20.33
C SER A 49 1.26 -2.02 -19.00
N LEU A 50 1.92 -0.86 -18.99
CA LEU A 50 2.71 -0.37 -17.86
C LEU A 50 1.90 -0.36 -16.55
N GLY A 51 0.65 0.08 -16.57
CA GLY A 51 -0.20 0.11 -15.38
C GLY A 51 -0.37 -1.27 -14.75
N THR A 52 -0.70 -2.29 -15.56
CA THR A 52 -0.82 -3.68 -15.09
C THR A 52 0.51 -4.26 -14.64
N ASP A 53 1.59 -4.01 -15.38
CA ASP A 53 2.91 -4.54 -15.05
C ASP A 53 3.45 -3.94 -13.73
N MET A 54 3.25 -2.63 -13.55
CA MET A 54 3.55 -1.92 -12.31
C MET A 54 2.75 -2.50 -11.13
N LEU A 55 1.45 -2.74 -11.28
CA LEU A 55 0.63 -3.32 -10.22
C LEU A 55 1.09 -4.71 -9.80
N ARG A 56 1.39 -5.59 -10.77
CA ARG A 56 1.87 -6.95 -10.51
C ARG A 56 3.20 -6.96 -9.75
N LEU A 57 4.09 -6.02 -10.06
CA LEU A 57 5.38 -5.89 -9.37
C LEU A 57 5.23 -5.23 -8.00
N LEU A 58 4.51 -4.12 -7.93
CA LEU A 58 4.39 -3.34 -6.70
C LEU A 58 3.57 -4.06 -5.64
N HIS A 59 2.46 -4.70 -6.00
CA HIS A 59 1.52 -5.24 -5.01
C HIS A 59 1.89 -6.65 -4.52
N PRO A 60 1.78 -6.92 -3.21
CA PRO A 60 1.84 -5.95 -2.12
C PRO A 60 3.23 -5.32 -2.02
N THR A 61 3.28 -4.03 -1.69
CA THR A 61 4.56 -3.36 -1.45
C THR A 61 5.11 -3.80 -0.10
N SER A 62 6.39 -3.53 0.17
CA SER A 62 6.97 -3.80 1.49
C SER A 62 6.25 -3.10 2.65
N ALA A 63 5.47 -2.04 2.37
CA ALA A 63 4.73 -1.30 3.40
C ALA A 63 3.57 -2.11 4.00
N VAL A 64 3.02 -3.07 3.24
CA VAL A 64 1.87 -3.88 3.67
C VAL A 64 2.12 -5.39 3.61
N GLY A 65 3.14 -5.83 2.86
CA GLY A 65 3.53 -7.23 2.72
C GLY A 65 4.90 -7.59 3.30
N GLY A 66 5.70 -6.62 3.77
CA GLY A 66 7.03 -6.86 4.35
C GLY A 66 8.13 -7.26 3.35
N MET A 67 9.33 -7.55 3.87
CA MET A 67 10.50 -7.98 3.08
C MET A 67 11.34 -9.01 3.85
N PRO A 68 11.92 -10.03 3.17
CA PRO A 68 11.71 -10.39 1.76
C PRO A 68 10.26 -10.84 1.48
N LYS A 69 9.69 -10.45 0.33
CA LYS A 69 8.25 -10.57 0.03
C LYS A 69 7.67 -11.96 0.32
N ALA A 70 8.27 -13.02 -0.21
CA ALA A 70 7.75 -14.39 -0.03
C ALA A 70 7.76 -14.84 1.44
N ALA A 71 8.87 -14.60 2.15
CA ALA A 71 8.99 -14.98 3.56
C ALA A 71 8.04 -14.17 4.46
N ALA A 72 7.89 -12.88 4.18
CA ALA A 72 6.99 -12.02 4.93
C ALA A 72 5.51 -12.38 4.69
N LEU A 73 5.11 -12.69 3.45
CA LEU A 73 3.75 -13.17 3.17
C LEU A 73 3.46 -14.54 3.82
N ALA A 74 4.45 -15.44 3.85
CA ALA A 74 4.32 -16.71 4.56
C ALA A 74 4.19 -16.51 6.08
N PHE A 75 4.93 -15.56 6.65
CA PHE A 75 4.79 -15.18 8.05
C PHE A 75 3.38 -14.64 8.35
N LEU A 76 2.89 -13.69 7.56
CA LEU A 76 1.54 -13.12 7.74
C LEU A 76 0.46 -14.21 7.65
N SER A 77 0.52 -15.05 6.61
CA SER A 77 -0.42 -16.16 6.44
C SER A 77 -0.39 -17.15 7.60
N ARG A 78 0.76 -17.34 8.27
CA ARG A 78 0.90 -18.24 9.41
C ARG A 78 0.36 -17.65 10.71
N TYR A 79 0.49 -16.34 10.92
CA TYR A 79 0.30 -15.74 12.24
C TYR A 79 -0.94 -14.84 12.36
N GLU A 80 -1.52 -14.35 11.26
CA GLU A 80 -2.69 -13.45 11.35
C GLU A 80 -3.97 -14.16 11.77
N GLY A 81 -4.17 -15.41 11.33
CA GLY A 81 -5.34 -16.21 11.73
C GLY A 81 -6.68 -15.75 11.13
N TYR A 82 -6.68 -14.81 10.17
CA TYR A 82 -7.86 -14.38 9.42
C TYR A 82 -7.53 -14.10 7.95
N ASP A 83 -8.55 -14.09 7.09
CA ASP A 83 -8.42 -13.67 5.70
C ASP A 83 -8.53 -12.14 5.62
N ARG A 84 -7.49 -11.48 5.07
CA ARG A 84 -7.50 -10.03 4.85
C ARG A 84 -8.57 -9.59 3.84
N ALA A 85 -9.10 -10.49 3.01
CA ALA A 85 -10.02 -10.16 1.93
C ALA A 85 -9.45 -9.00 1.06
N TYR A 86 -10.12 -7.84 1.03
CA TYR A 86 -9.63 -6.66 0.30
C TYR A 86 -8.68 -5.77 1.10
N TYR A 87 -8.51 -5.99 2.40
CA TYR A 87 -7.59 -5.21 3.23
C TYR A 87 -6.14 -5.40 2.76
N SER A 88 -5.38 -4.30 2.70
CA SER A 88 -4.01 -4.22 2.14
C SER A 88 -3.90 -4.53 0.63
N GLY A 89 -5.04 -4.75 -0.04
CA GLY A 89 -5.19 -4.79 -1.49
C GLY A 89 -5.00 -3.41 -2.14
N PHE A 90 -5.51 -3.26 -3.35
CA PHE A 90 -5.59 -1.96 -4.03
C PHE A 90 -6.93 -1.78 -4.72
N LEU A 91 -7.32 -0.53 -4.95
CA LEU A 91 -8.59 -0.15 -5.56
C LEU A 91 -8.35 0.93 -6.61
N GLY A 92 -9.02 0.82 -7.76
CA GLY A 92 -8.98 1.83 -8.82
C GLY A 92 -8.90 1.21 -10.21
N PRO A 93 -9.29 1.96 -11.24
CA PRO A 93 -9.25 1.46 -12.61
C PRO A 93 -7.81 1.50 -13.16
N VAL A 94 -7.46 0.54 -14.01
CA VAL A 94 -6.17 0.48 -14.71
C VAL A 94 -6.40 0.30 -16.20
N ASN A 95 -5.52 0.87 -17.03
CA ASN A 95 -5.61 0.85 -18.50
C ASN A 95 -6.94 1.42 -19.04
N VAL A 96 -7.42 2.51 -18.45
CA VAL A 96 -8.59 3.24 -18.94
C VAL A 96 -8.24 3.92 -20.26
N THR A 97 -9.05 3.70 -21.30
CA THR A 97 -8.83 4.25 -22.65
C THR A 97 -9.28 5.68 -22.82
N ALA A 98 -10.18 6.16 -21.95
CA ALA A 98 -10.65 7.53 -21.96
C ALA A 98 -9.56 8.50 -21.45
N PRO A 99 -9.40 9.69 -22.05
CA PRO A 99 -8.52 10.72 -21.52
C PRO A 99 -8.90 11.07 -20.07
N GLY A 100 -7.93 11.01 -19.15
CA GLY A 100 -8.17 11.31 -17.74
C GLY A 100 -7.05 10.82 -16.82
N VAL A 101 -7.16 11.16 -15.55
CA VAL A 101 -6.26 10.67 -14.50
C VAL A 101 -6.83 9.38 -13.92
N SER A 102 -6.06 8.29 -13.94
CA SER A 102 -6.39 7.07 -13.19
C SER A 102 -5.77 7.14 -11.79
N GLY A 103 -6.59 6.94 -10.77
CA GLY A 103 -6.16 6.87 -9.38
C GLY A 103 -6.26 5.45 -8.85
N LEU A 104 -5.14 4.90 -8.37
CA LEU A 104 -5.11 3.62 -7.66
C LEU A 104 -4.57 3.81 -6.25
N TYR A 105 -5.26 3.22 -5.29
CA TYR A 105 -4.98 3.42 -3.87
C TYR A 105 -4.84 2.07 -3.17
N VAL A 106 -3.90 1.97 -2.24
CA VAL A 106 -3.81 0.81 -1.34
C VAL A 106 -5.03 0.85 -0.42
N ASN A 107 -5.73 -0.28 -0.28
CA ASN A 107 -6.95 -0.36 0.51
C ASN A 107 -6.62 -0.51 2.00
N LEU A 108 -6.48 0.63 2.67
CA LEU A 108 -6.20 0.77 4.10
C LEU A 108 -7.24 1.70 4.73
N ARG A 109 -7.31 1.72 6.07
CA ARG A 109 -8.32 2.49 6.82
C ARG A 109 -9.73 2.20 6.30
N CYS A 110 -9.99 0.91 6.11
CA CYS A 110 -11.20 0.37 5.51
C CYS A 110 -11.90 -0.57 6.49
N LEU A 111 -13.17 -0.82 6.20
CA LEU A 111 -13.95 -1.86 6.86
C LEU A 111 -14.63 -2.76 5.83
N GLN A 112 -15.01 -3.96 6.26
CA GLN A 112 -15.88 -4.85 5.52
C GLN A 112 -17.23 -4.91 6.23
N LEU A 113 -18.28 -4.46 5.52
CA LEU A 113 -19.65 -4.65 5.97
C LEU A 113 -20.12 -6.06 5.62
N ARG A 114 -20.69 -6.73 6.60
CA ARG A 114 -21.44 -7.98 6.49
C ARG A 114 -22.87 -7.71 6.98
N PRO A 115 -23.84 -8.61 6.71
CA PRO A 115 -25.25 -8.36 7.05
C PRO A 115 -25.52 -7.95 8.50
N THR A 116 -24.69 -8.41 9.46
CA THR A 116 -24.90 -8.19 10.89
C THR A 116 -23.68 -7.61 11.62
N GLU A 117 -22.58 -7.34 10.91
CA GLU A 117 -21.33 -6.88 11.54
C GLU A 117 -20.50 -6.02 10.59
N ALA A 118 -19.65 -5.18 11.17
CA ALA A 118 -18.61 -4.45 10.46
C ALA A 118 -17.23 -4.90 10.97
N ILE A 119 -16.37 -5.36 10.07
CA ILE A 119 -14.99 -5.77 10.40
C ILE A 119 -14.05 -4.65 10.00
N LEU A 120 -13.36 -4.07 10.97
CA LEU A 120 -12.39 -3.01 10.75
C LEU A 120 -11.00 -3.61 10.68
N TYR A 121 -10.18 -3.10 9.76
CA TYR A 121 -8.82 -3.61 9.57
C TYR A 121 -7.77 -2.54 9.84
N ALA A 122 -6.77 -2.90 10.63
CA ALA A 122 -5.57 -2.11 10.84
C ALA A 122 -4.36 -3.03 11.01
N GLY A 123 -3.19 -2.45 10.75
CA GLY A 123 -1.93 -3.16 10.77
C GLY A 123 -0.79 -2.15 10.83
N THR A 124 0.37 -2.64 11.26
CA THR A 124 1.58 -1.84 11.45
C THR A 124 2.79 -2.58 10.89
N GLY A 125 3.83 -1.82 10.56
CA GLY A 125 5.08 -2.36 10.02
C GLY A 125 6.00 -2.75 11.16
N LEU A 126 6.26 -4.06 11.30
CA LEU A 126 7.15 -4.57 12.34
C LEU A 126 8.61 -4.56 11.89
N THR A 127 9.50 -4.11 12.78
CA THR A 127 10.95 -4.19 12.64
C THR A 127 11.56 -4.85 13.88
N VAL A 128 12.88 -5.09 13.87
CA VAL A 128 13.57 -5.66 15.05
C VAL A 128 13.52 -4.72 16.26
N ASP A 129 13.38 -3.41 16.02
CA ASP A 129 13.33 -2.38 17.07
C ASP A 129 11.88 -2.04 17.48
N SER A 130 10.89 -2.76 16.95
CA SER A 130 9.47 -2.53 17.27
C SER A 130 9.17 -2.95 18.71
N ASP A 131 8.41 -2.10 19.41
CA ASP A 131 7.88 -2.38 20.73
C ASP A 131 6.41 -2.86 20.63
N PRO A 132 6.08 -4.11 21.05
CA PRO A 132 4.74 -4.66 20.85
C PRO A 132 3.59 -3.80 21.39
N THR A 133 3.81 -3.11 22.52
CA THR A 133 2.79 -2.25 23.13
C THR A 133 2.56 -1.00 22.27
N ARG A 134 3.61 -0.38 21.74
CA ARG A 134 3.49 0.78 20.85
C ARG A 134 2.86 0.41 19.51
N GLU A 135 3.20 -0.77 18.98
CA GLU A 135 2.62 -1.27 17.73
C GLU A 135 1.11 -1.54 17.88
N TRP A 136 0.68 -2.07 19.03
CA TRP A 136 -0.74 -2.21 19.36
C TRP A 136 -1.46 -0.85 19.39
N GLN A 137 -0.91 0.12 20.12
CA GLN A 137 -1.46 1.47 20.20
C GLN A 137 -1.57 2.13 18.83
N GLU A 138 -0.57 1.95 17.97
CA GLU A 138 -0.61 2.46 16.59
C GLU A 138 -1.78 1.85 15.79
N THR A 139 -2.05 0.55 15.96
CA THR A 139 -3.22 -0.09 15.31
C THR A 139 -4.55 0.44 15.85
N GLU A 140 -4.68 0.69 17.14
CA GLU A 140 -5.88 1.30 17.73
C GLU A 140 -6.13 2.71 17.17
N LEU A 141 -5.10 3.56 17.12
CA LEU A 141 -5.19 4.90 16.52
C LEU A 141 -5.60 4.86 15.03
N LYS A 142 -5.12 3.86 14.28
CA LYS A 142 -5.52 3.67 12.88
C LYS A 142 -6.99 3.27 12.76
N LEU A 143 -7.49 2.43 13.67
CA LEU A 143 -8.89 2.00 13.70
C LEU A 143 -9.84 3.14 14.02
N GLN A 144 -9.46 4.10 14.87
CA GLN A 144 -10.30 5.27 15.20
C GLN A 144 -10.77 6.04 13.96
N THR A 145 -9.94 6.13 12.90
CA THR A 145 -10.31 6.84 11.67
C THR A 145 -11.55 6.23 11.00
N VAL A 146 -11.62 4.89 10.92
CA VAL A 146 -12.73 4.19 10.27
C VAL A 146 -13.85 3.87 11.27
N GLY A 147 -13.53 3.66 12.55
CA GLY A 147 -14.52 3.44 13.60
C GLY A 147 -15.46 4.63 13.79
N ALA A 148 -14.94 5.85 13.69
CA ALA A 148 -15.73 7.08 13.82
C ALA A 148 -16.83 7.25 12.75
N ILE A 149 -16.91 6.38 11.73
CA ILE A 149 -18.00 6.41 10.73
C ILE A 149 -19.17 5.50 11.12
N LEU A 150 -19.00 4.64 12.13
CA LEU A 150 -20.01 3.71 12.62
C LEU A 150 -20.77 4.24 13.85
N ASP A 151 -20.27 5.33 14.44
CA ASP A 151 -20.93 6.10 15.51
C ASP A 151 -22.00 7.04 14.94
#